data_AF-A0A6C0CWM5-F1
#
_entry.id   AF-A0A6C0CWM5-F1
#
_cell.length_a   1.000
_cell.length_b   1.000
_cell.length_c   1.000
_cell.angle_alpha   90.00
_cell.angle_beta   90.00
_cell.angle_gamma   90.00
#
_symmetry.space_group_name_H-M   'P 1'
#
loop_
_entity.id
_entity.type
_entity.pdbx_description
1 polymer ?
#
loop_
_entity_poly.entity_id
_entity_poly.type
_entity_poly.pdbx_seq_one_letter_code
_entity_poly.pdbx_strand_id
1 'polypeptide(L)'
;MNKYLVEFLGTLFFLYVILATGNALAIGAALAIAILVGGKISGGSFNPAVTIMMVAAGKFPKSDLIPYILAEVAGGLAALELYKRVKL
;
A
#
# COMPACT_ATOMS: atom_id res chain seq x y z
N MET A 1 -12.78 9.08 -4.99
CA MET A 1 -12.16 7.75 -5.22
C MET A 1 -12.22 6.96 -3.91
N ASN A 2 -12.44 5.65 -3.94
CA ASN A 2 -12.59 4.84 -2.73
C ASN A 2 -11.23 4.66 -2.02
N LYS A 3 -11.13 5.02 -0.73
CA LYS A 3 -9.89 4.94 0.06
C LYS A 3 -9.29 3.53 0.12
N TYR A 4 -10.12 2.49 0.20
CA TYR A 4 -9.64 1.10 0.24
C TYR A 4 -9.06 0.65 -1.11
N LEU A 5 -9.61 1.16 -2.22
CA LEU A 5 -9.04 0.90 -3.54
C LEU A 5 -7.68 1.57 -3.71
N VAL A 6 -7.52 2.77 -3.15
CA VAL A 6 -6.23 3.48 -3.15
C VAL A 6 -5.19 2.70 -2.35
N GLU A 7 -5.53 2.22 -1.15
CA GLU A 7 -4.64 1.38 -0.34
C GLU A 7 -4.25 0.09 -1.07
N PHE A 8 -5.22 -0.60 -1.69
CA PHE A 8 -4.96 -1.79 -2.50
C PHE A 8 -3.97 -1.52 -3.65
N LEU A 9 -4.24 -0.51 -4.48
CA LEU A 9 -3.41 -0.20 -5.65
C LEU A 9 -2.02 0.32 -5.26
N GLY A 10 -1.96 1.14 -4.20
CA GLY A 10 -0.71 1.67 -3.68
C GLY A 10 0.18 0.57 -3.10
N THR A 11 -0.38 -0.33 -2.28
CA THR A 11 0.37 -1.49 -1.77
C THR A 11 0.78 -2.44 -2.89
N LEU A 12 -0.09 -2.66 -3.89
CA LEU A 12 0.27 -3.47 -5.05
C LEU A 12 1.51 -2.91 -5.76
N PHE A 13 1.48 -1.62 -6.12
CA PHE A 13 2.58 -0.97 -6.80
C PHE A 13 3.87 -0.97 -5.97
N PHE A 14 3.78 -0.56 -4.71
CA PHE A 14 4.92 -0.49 -3.79
C PHE A 14 5.59 -1.86 -3.59
N LEU A 15 4.80 -2.91 -3.31
CA LEU A 15 5.34 -4.24 -3.08
C LEU A 15 5.83 -4.91 -4.38
N TYR A 16 5.22 -4.62 -5.54
CA TYR A 16 5.75 -5.08 -6.81
C TYR A 16 7.17 -4.55 -7.05
N VAL A 17 7.41 -3.26 -6.78
CA VAL A 17 8.75 -2.65 -6.95
C VAL A 17 9.77 -3.27 -5.98
N ILE A 18 9.36 -3.61 -4.76
CA ILE A 18 10.20 -4.36 -3.82
C ILE A 18 10.62 -5.70 -4.43
N LEU A 19 9.66 -6.49 -4.91
CA LEU A 19 9.92 -7.82 -5.47
C LEU A 19 10.75 -7.76 -6.75
N ALA A 20 10.46 -6.80 -7.63
CA ALA A 20 11.08 -6.71 -8.94
C ALA A 20 12.51 -6.15 -8.90
N THR A 21 12.83 -5.30 -7.92
CA THR A 21 14.10 -4.55 -7.93
C THR A 21 15.01 -4.83 -6.75
N GLY A 22 14.45 -5.03 -5.54
CA GLY A 22 15.22 -5.03 -4.29
C GLY A 22 16.01 -3.75 -4.01
N ASN A 23 15.84 -2.68 -4.81
CA ASN A 23 16.67 -1.49 -4.74
C ASN A 23 16.01 -0.44 -3.82
N ALA A 24 16.74 -0.01 -2.79
CA ALA A 24 16.22 0.91 -1.77
C ALA A 24 15.71 2.25 -2.34
N LEU A 25 16.38 2.82 -3.35
CA LEU A 25 15.94 4.08 -3.98
C LEU A 25 14.66 3.88 -4.79
N ALA A 26 14.56 2.77 -5.54
CA ALA A 26 13.35 2.46 -6.30
C ALA A 26 12.15 2.23 -5.37
N ILE A 27 12.35 1.50 -4.28
CA ILE A 27 11.34 1.23 -3.26
C ILE A 27 10.86 2.53 -2.60
N GLY A 28 11.80 3.39 -2.19
CA GLY A 28 11.50 4.69 -1.60
C GLY A 28 10.74 5.61 -2.58
N ALA A 29 11.17 5.65 -3.85
CA ALA A 29 10.49 6.42 -4.89
C ALA A 29 9.07 5.90 -5.15
N ALA A 30 8.88 4.58 -5.21
CA ALA A 30 7.56 3.97 -5.42
C ALA A 30 6.59 4.35 -4.30
N LEU A 31 7.04 4.25 -3.04
CA LEU A 31 6.23 4.66 -1.89
C LEU A 31 5.91 6.16 -1.93
N ALA A 32 6.90 7.01 -2.22
CA ALA A 32 6.71 8.45 -2.32
C ALA A 32 5.67 8.81 -3.40
N ILE A 33 5.75 8.19 -4.58
CA ILE A 33 4.78 8.38 -5.68
C ILE A 33 3.39 7.92 -5.24
N ALA A 34 3.26 6.75 -4.61
CA ALA A 34 1.98 6.25 -4.11
C ALA A 34 1.34 7.23 -3.12
N ILE A 35 2.13 7.80 -2.20
CA ILE A 35 1.66 8.81 -1.24
C ILE A 35 1.29 10.12 -1.92
N LEU A 36 2.08 10.61 -2.89
CA LEU A 36 1.78 11.85 -3.62
C LEU A 36 0.46 11.76 -4.38
N VAL A 37 0.17 10.61 -4.98
CA VAL A 37 -1.04 10.38 -5.77
C VAL A 37 -2.24 10.02 -4.88
N GLY A 38 -2.06 9.09 -3.95
CA GLY A 38 -3.15 8.48 -3.16
C GLY A 38 -3.34 9.03 -1.76
N GLY A 39 -2.31 9.68 -1.18
CA GLY A 39 -2.30 10.08 0.23
C GLY A 39 -3.41 11.04 0.63
N LYS A 40 -3.81 11.97 -0.25
CA LYS A 40 -4.96 12.87 0.02
C LYS A 40 -6.30 12.15 0.08
N ILE A 41 -6.39 10.92 -0.45
CA ILE A 41 -7.63 10.15 -0.55
C ILE A 41 -7.73 9.14 0.59
N SER A 42 -6.66 8.38 0.87
CA SER A 42 -6.66 7.30 1.86
C SER A 42 -5.82 7.58 3.10
N GLY A 43 -4.97 8.60 3.09
CA GLY A 43 -3.93 8.82 4.09
C GLY A 43 -2.62 8.10 3.79
N GLY A 44 -2.59 7.20 2.79
CA GLY A 44 -1.39 6.61 2.21
C GLY A 44 -0.61 5.69 3.14
N SER A 45 -1.30 4.76 3.81
CA SER A 45 -0.65 3.83 4.75
C SER A 45 0.14 2.76 4.03
N PHE A 46 -0.50 2.14 3.02
CA PHE A 46 -0.01 1.08 2.16
C PHE A 46 0.65 -0.10 2.91
N ASN A 47 0.37 -0.24 4.20
CA ASN A 47 1.07 -1.10 5.14
C ASN A 47 0.23 -1.28 6.43
N PRO A 48 -0.06 -2.53 6.84
CA PRO A 48 -0.82 -2.83 8.05
C PRO A 48 -0.27 -2.20 9.32
N ALA A 49 1.06 -2.17 9.49
CA ALA A 49 1.69 -1.56 10.66
C ALA A 49 1.47 -0.04 10.70
N VAL A 50 1.49 0.62 9.54
CA VAL A 50 1.21 2.06 9.43
C VAL A 50 -0.26 2.32 9.71
N THR A 51 -1.17 1.52 9.16
CA THR A 51 -2.60 1.61 9.44
C THR A 51 -2.90 1.45 10.94
N ILE A 52 -2.32 0.43 11.60
CA ILE A 52 -2.46 0.22 13.04
C ILE A 52 -1.98 1.45 13.81
N MET A 53 -0.81 1.98 13.46
CA MET A 53 -0.25 3.17 14.10
C MET A 53 -1.14 4.40 13.91
N MET A 54 -1.67 4.63 12.71
CA MET A 54 -2.55 5.75 12.40
C MET A 54 -3.88 5.68 13.15
N VAL A 55 -4.44 4.49 13.30
CA VAL A 55 -5.65 4.28 14.12
C VAL A 55 -5.33 4.48 15.62
N ALA A 56 -4.22 3.93 16.11
CA ALA A 56 -3.78 4.09 17.50
C ALA A 56 -3.49 5.55 17.86
N ALA A 57 -2.96 6.32 16.92
CA ALA A 57 -2.70 7.76 17.04
C ALA A 57 -3.97 8.63 16.85
N GLY A 58 -5.13 8.02 16.64
CA GLY A 58 -6.41 8.74 16.43
C GLY A 58 -6.47 9.52 15.12
N LYS A 59 -5.60 9.23 14.15
CA LYS A 59 -5.59 9.87 12.83
C LYS A 59 -6.60 9.24 11.89
N PHE A 60 -6.85 7.94 12.03
CA PHE A 60 -7.89 7.22 11.31
C PHE A 60 -9.00 6.75 12.25
N PRO A 61 -10.25 6.64 11.78
CA PRO A 61 -11.32 6.06 12.58
C PRO A 61 -11.06 4.56 12.79
N LYS A 62 -11.42 4.05 13.97
CA LYS A 62 -11.22 2.62 14.33
C LYS A 62 -11.91 1.66 13.36
N SER A 63 -13.01 2.09 12.74
CA SER A 63 -13.74 1.31 11.73
C SER A 63 -12.93 1.03 10.47
N ASP A 64 -11.89 1.83 10.20
CA ASP A 64 -11.05 1.67 9.01
C ASP A 64 -9.94 0.64 9.20
N LEU A 65 -9.63 0.24 10.44
CA LEU A 65 -8.52 -0.65 10.76
C LEU A 65 -8.55 -1.95 9.93
N ILE A 66 -9.65 -2.71 10.04
CA ILE A 66 -9.76 -4.00 9.35
C ILE A 66 -9.88 -3.83 7.83
N PRO A 67 -10.75 -2.94 7.30
CA PRO A 67 -10.83 -2.73 5.85
C PRO A 67 -9.51 -2.29 5.19
N TYR A 68 -8.72 -1.43 5.84
CA TYR A 68 -7.41 -1.03 5.32
C TYR A 68 -6.45 -2.21 5.28
N ILE A 69 -6.30 -2.93 6.39
CA ILE A 69 -5.41 -4.10 6.45
C ILE A 69 -5.78 -5.12 5.38
N LEU A 70 -7.07 -5.40 5.17
CA LEU A 70 -7.52 -6.32 4.12
C LEU A 70 -7.17 -5.81 2.72
N ALA A 71 -7.35 -4.52 2.45
CA ALA A 71 -6.98 -3.92 1.17
C ALA A 71 -5.46 -3.97 0.92
N GLU A 72 -4.65 -3.63 1.92
CA GLU A 72 -3.19 -3.65 1.85
C GLU A 72 -2.67 -5.09 1.64
N VAL A 73 -3.16 -6.05 2.43
CA VAL A 73 -2.79 -7.47 2.29
C VAL A 73 -3.20 -8.01 0.92
N ALA A 74 -4.43 -7.72 0.46
CA ALA A 74 -4.88 -8.13 -0.86
C ALA A 74 -4.02 -7.49 -1.98
N GLY A 75 -3.65 -6.22 -1.83
CA GLY A 75 -2.76 -5.52 -2.76
C GLY A 75 -1.39 -6.18 -2.85
N GLY A 76 -0.81 -6.57 -1.71
CA GLY A 76 0.46 -7.28 -1.68
C GLY A 76 0.42 -8.68 -2.28
N LEU A 77 -0.66 -9.43 -2.04
CA LEU A 77 -0.86 -10.73 -2.69
C LEU A 77 -1.02 -10.58 -4.21
N ALA A 78 -1.74 -9.56 -4.66
CA ALA A 78 -1.88 -9.25 -6.08
C ALA A 78 -0.53 -8.85 -6.71
N ALA A 79 0.31 -8.09 -6.01
CA ALA A 79 1.67 -7.76 -6.45
C ALA A 79 2.53 -9.00 -6.64
N LEU A 80 2.49 -9.93 -5.67
CA LEU A 80 3.21 -11.20 -5.75
C LEU A 80 2.76 -12.04 -6.95
N GLU A 81 1.45 -12.13 -7.17
CA GLU A 81 0.90 -12.89 -8.30
C GLU A 81 1.28 -12.25 -9.64
N LEU A 82 1.23 -10.93 -9.73
CA LEU A 82 1.66 -10.19 -10.91
C LEU A 82 3.16 -10.41 -11.19
N TYR A 83 4.00 -10.33 -10.16
CA TYR A 83 5.44 -10.57 -10.27
C TYR A 83 5.76 -11.97 -10.80
N LYS A 84 5.07 -13.01 -10.32
CA LYS A 84 5.26 -14.39 -10.82
C LYS A 84 4.89 -14.57 -12.28
N ARG A 85 3.92 -13.80 -12.78
CA ARG A 85 3.39 -13.92 -14.16
C ARG A 85 4.13 -13.06 -15.17
N VAL A 86 4.64 -11.92 -14.73
CA VAL A 86 5.39 -11.00 -15.59
C VAL A 86 6.88 -11.34 -15.47
N LYS A 87 7.37 -12.18 -16.38
CA LYS A 87 8.81 -12.40 -16.58
C LYS A 87 9.36 -11.19 -17.32
N LEU A 88 10.04 -10.29 -16.60
CA LEU A 88 10.93 -9.29 -17.20
C LEU A 88 12.33 -9.86 -17.34
#